data_AF-A0A0F9L832-F1
#
_entry.id   AF-A0A0F9L832-F1
#
_cell.length_a   1.000
_cell.length_b   1.000
_cell.length_c   1.000
_cell.angle_alpha   90.00
_cell.angle_beta   90.00
_cell.angle_gamma   90.00
#
_symmetry.space_group_name_H-M   'P 1'
#
loop_
_entity.id
_entity.type
_entity.pdbx_description
1 polymer ?
#
loop_
_entity_poly.entity_id
_entity_poly.type
_entity_poly.pdbx_seq_one_letter_code
_entity_poly.pdbx_strand_id
1 'polypeptide(L)'
;MIPRGKDIQKLMDGMMEKNRLLTCKNDEYIQLTEKHADAKRDYGVSLAKRIIGLKFDKHPATLILQLAKGDSAVAELRYKRDVARGVMDACRESIKDIRSAIDSYRSLLTWEREEKRLTPNQEA
;
A
#
# COMPACT_ATOMS: atom_id res chain seq x y z
N MET A 1 14.68 -2.87 -40.70
CA MET A 1 14.25 -1.49 -40.41
C MET A 1 13.02 -1.57 -39.51
N ILE A 2 13.21 -1.55 -38.19
CA ILE A 2 12.11 -1.54 -37.22
C ILE A 2 11.55 -0.10 -37.18
N PRO A 3 10.23 0.12 -37.16
CA PRO A 3 9.68 1.47 -37.28
C PRO A 3 9.95 2.29 -36.00
N ARG A 4 10.87 3.26 -36.09
CA ARG A 4 11.39 4.14 -35.01
C ARG A 4 10.35 5.03 -34.29
N GLY A 5 9.08 4.96 -34.68
CA GLY A 5 7.95 5.63 -34.04
C GLY A 5 7.13 4.75 -33.09
N LYS A 6 7.20 3.42 -33.22
CA LYS A 6 6.40 2.49 -32.40
C LYS A 6 6.89 2.39 -30.95
N ASP A 7 8.17 2.66 -30.68
CA ASP A 7 8.74 2.51 -29.34
C ASP A 7 8.33 3.62 -28.37
N ILE A 8 8.29 4.89 -28.79
CA ILE A 8 7.84 6.00 -27.92
C ILE A 8 6.35 5.84 -27.57
N GLN A 9 5.51 5.51 -28.55
CA GLN A 9 4.09 5.31 -28.30
C GLN A 9 3.89 4.17 -27.28
N LYS A 10 4.61 3.06 -27.44
CA LYS A 10 4.58 1.93 -26.51
C LYS A 10 5.04 2.30 -25.09
N LEU A 11 6.07 3.14 -24.95
CA LEU A 11 6.53 3.65 -23.66
C LEU A 11 5.50 4.58 -23.01
N MET A 12 4.88 5.46 -23.79
CA MET A 12 3.80 6.32 -23.32
C MET A 12 2.57 5.53 -22.89
N ASP A 13 2.15 4.53 -23.67
CA ASP A 13 1.04 3.64 -23.34
C ASP A 13 1.33 2.87 -22.04
N GLY A 14 2.55 2.34 -21.88
CA GLY A 14 2.98 1.68 -20.66
C GLY A 14 2.96 2.60 -19.44
N MET A 15 3.42 3.85 -19.59
CA MET A 15 3.36 4.85 -18.53
C MET A 15 1.92 5.24 -18.17
N MET A 16 1.03 5.42 -19.16
CA MET A 16 -0.38 5.71 -18.93
C MET A 16 -1.07 4.58 -18.17
N GLU A 17 -0.77 3.33 -18.52
CA GLU A 17 -1.31 2.16 -17.83
C GLU A 17 -0.84 2.12 -16.36
N LYS A 18 0.44 2.39 -16.10
CA LYS A 18 0.93 2.49 -14.71
C LYS A 18 0.28 3.63 -13.93
N ASN A 19 -0.01 4.77 -14.57
CA ASN A 19 -0.73 5.86 -13.91
C ASN A 19 -2.19 5.48 -13.59
N ARG A 20 -2.88 4.77 -14.48
CA ARG A 20 -4.22 4.24 -14.21
C ARG A 20 -4.20 3.29 -13.02
N LEU A 21 -3.27 2.33 -13.04
CA LEU A 21 -3.10 1.39 -11.93
C LEU A 21 -2.77 2.09 -10.62
N LEU A 22 -1.94 3.14 -10.65
CA LEU A 22 -1.62 3.95 -9.48
C LEU A 22 -2.87 4.59 -8.88
N THR A 23 -3.76 5.17 -9.70
CA THR A 23 -5.03 5.73 -9.23
C THR A 23 -5.89 4.66 -8.57
N CYS A 24 -6.09 3.51 -9.23
CA CYS A 24 -6.88 2.40 -8.66
C CYS A 24 -6.29 1.89 -7.34
N LYS A 25 -4.96 1.78 -7.24
CA LYS A 25 -4.29 1.35 -6.01
C LYS A 25 -4.38 2.38 -4.89
N ASN A 26 -4.38 3.68 -5.20
CA ASN A 26 -4.61 4.71 -4.19
C ASN A 26 -6.03 4.62 -3.62
N ASP A 27 -7.04 4.38 -4.47
CA ASP A 27 -8.43 4.20 -4.01
C ASP A 27 -8.56 2.94 -3.12
N GLU A 28 -7.93 1.84 -3.52
CA GLU A 28 -7.85 0.62 -2.70
C GLU A 28 -7.16 0.89 -1.36
N TYR A 29 -6.07 1.67 -1.35
CA TYR A 29 -5.34 2.01 -0.13
C TYR A 29 -6.19 2.82 0.85
N ILE A 30 -7.05 3.72 0.37
CA ILE A 30 -8.01 4.46 1.21
C ILE A 30 -8.96 3.47 1.91
N GLN A 31 -9.55 2.54 1.16
CA GLN A 31 -10.45 1.52 1.73
C GLN A 31 -9.75 0.62 2.75
N LEU A 32 -8.51 0.22 2.47
CA LEU A 32 -7.70 -0.58 3.40
C LEU A 32 -7.36 0.19 4.68
N THR A 33 -7.10 1.50 4.54
CA THR A 33 -6.83 2.37 5.68
C THR A 33 -8.05 2.48 6.60
N GLU A 34 -9.24 2.64 6.03
CA GLU A 34 -10.51 2.67 6.77
C GLU A 34 -10.75 1.34 7.51
N LYS A 35 -10.60 0.20 6.82
CA LYS A 35 -10.73 -1.13 7.42
C LYS A 35 -9.76 -1.34 8.59
N HIS A 36 -8.51 -0.92 8.45
CA HIS A 36 -7.53 -0.99 9.53
C HIS A 36 -7.91 -0.06 10.69
N ALA A 37 -8.44 1.14 10.42
CA ALA A 37 -8.89 2.06 11.45
C ALA A 37 -10.07 1.49 12.26
N ASP A 38 -11.06 0.89 11.58
CA ASP A 38 -12.18 0.21 12.22
C ASP A 38 -11.71 -0.96 13.08
N ALA A 39 -10.86 -1.85 12.54
CA ALA A 39 -10.32 -2.98 13.29
C ALA A 39 -9.50 -2.54 14.51
N LYS A 40 -8.75 -1.43 14.40
CA LYS A 40 -8.00 -0.83 15.50
C LYS A 40 -8.93 -0.28 16.58
N ARG A 41 -10.01 0.41 16.19
CA ARG A 41 -11.04 0.90 17.12
C ARG A 41 -11.66 -0.26 17.89
N ASP A 42 -12.13 -1.28 17.19
CA ASP A 42 -12.86 -2.39 17.78
C ASP A 42 -11.97 -3.20 18.74
N TYR A 43 -10.72 -3.47 18.35
CA TYR A 43 -9.72 -4.05 19.24
C TYR A 43 -9.49 -3.19 20.48
N GLY A 44 -9.33 -1.87 20.33
CA GLY A 44 -9.09 -0.95 21.44
C GLY A 44 -10.24 -0.94 22.45
N VAL A 45 -11.48 -0.88 21.96
CA VAL A 45 -12.70 -0.92 22.80
C VAL A 45 -12.80 -2.25 23.53
N SER A 46 -12.61 -3.37 22.84
CA SER A 46 -12.70 -4.71 23.43
C SER A 46 -11.63 -4.93 24.51
N LEU A 47 -10.38 -4.56 24.22
CA LEU A 47 -9.28 -4.64 25.17
C LEU A 47 -9.56 -3.80 26.42
N ALA A 48 -10.03 -2.56 26.26
CA ALA A 48 -10.35 -1.68 27.39
C ALA A 48 -11.47 -2.27 28.27
N LYS A 49 -12.56 -2.76 27.66
CA LYS A 49 -13.65 -3.44 28.38
C LYS A 49 -13.11 -4.63 29.18
N ARG A 50 -12.24 -5.45 28.58
CA ARG A 50 -11.67 -6.62 29.24
C ARG A 50 -10.75 -6.26 30.41
N ILE A 51 -9.92 -5.22 30.24
CA ILE A 51 -9.06 -4.70 31.31
C ILE A 51 -9.88 -4.19 32.49
N ILE A 52 -10.96 -3.45 32.23
CA ILE A 52 -11.84 -2.93 33.29
C ILE A 52 -12.51 -4.09 34.04
N GLY A 53 -13.02 -5.09 33.32
CA GLY A 53 -13.61 -6.29 33.93
C GLY A 53 -12.61 -7.02 34.85
N LEU A 54 -11.41 -7.32 34.35
CA LEU A 54 -10.38 -7.99 35.14
C LEU A 54 -9.93 -7.17 36.37
N LYS A 55 -9.93 -5.84 36.26
CA LYS A 55 -9.65 -4.95 37.39
C LYS A 55 -10.77 -5.01 38.45
N PHE A 56 -12.02 -5.06 38.02
CA PHE A 56 -13.17 -5.26 38.91
C PHE A 56 -13.10 -6.62 39.61
N ASP A 57 -12.68 -7.65 38.90
CA ASP A 57 -12.43 -9.00 39.42
C ASP A 57 -11.16 -9.10 40.30
N LYS A 58 -10.56 -7.96 40.67
CA LYS A 58 -9.39 -7.83 41.56
C LYS A 58 -8.16 -8.63 41.13
N HIS A 59 -7.99 -8.86 39.83
CA HIS A 59 -6.79 -9.52 39.33
C HIS A 59 -5.55 -8.63 39.56
N PRO A 60 -4.36 -9.21 39.77
CA PRO A 60 -3.12 -8.44 39.95
C PRO A 60 -2.86 -7.54 38.74
N ALA A 61 -2.55 -6.26 38.99
CA ALA A 61 -2.33 -5.28 37.92
C ALA A 61 -1.21 -5.68 36.93
N THR A 62 -0.23 -6.44 37.40
CA THR A 62 0.87 -6.99 36.59
C THR A 62 0.40 -8.03 35.56
N LEU A 63 -0.73 -8.71 35.79
CA LEU A 63 -1.26 -9.78 34.95
C LEU A 63 -2.42 -9.34 34.05
N ILE A 64 -3.16 -8.29 34.42
CA ILE A 64 -4.37 -7.85 33.72
C ILE A 64 -4.15 -7.68 32.21
N LEU A 65 -3.03 -7.07 31.80
CA LEU A 65 -2.77 -6.85 30.38
C LEU A 65 -2.53 -8.16 29.62
N GLN A 66 -1.84 -9.13 30.23
CA GLN A 66 -1.58 -10.43 29.63
C GLN A 66 -2.86 -11.24 29.49
N LEU A 67 -3.67 -11.25 30.55
CA LEU A 67 -4.97 -11.92 30.55
C LEU A 67 -5.94 -11.29 29.55
N ALA A 68 -6.00 -9.96 29.48
CA ALA A 68 -6.85 -9.26 28.53
C ALA A 68 -6.43 -9.53 27.08
N LYS A 69 -5.13 -9.66 26.80
CA LYS A 69 -4.63 -10.02 25.46
C LYS A 69 -4.78 -11.51 25.13
N GLY A 70 -4.83 -12.37 26.14
CA GLY A 70 -5.05 -13.81 26.01
C GLY A 70 -6.53 -14.19 25.87
N ASP A 71 -7.44 -13.27 26.18
CA ASP A 71 -8.87 -13.43 25.95
C ASP A 71 -9.16 -13.69 24.46
N SER A 72 -9.92 -14.73 24.15
CA SER A 72 -10.14 -15.19 22.78
C SER A 72 -10.80 -14.12 21.89
N ALA A 73 -11.74 -13.35 22.43
CA ALA A 73 -12.42 -12.30 21.68
C ALA A 73 -11.49 -11.11 21.40
N VAL A 74 -10.65 -10.73 22.37
CA VAL A 74 -9.65 -9.66 22.19
C VAL A 74 -8.54 -10.11 21.24
N ALA A 75 -8.08 -11.36 21.37
CA ALA A 75 -7.04 -11.94 20.53
C ALA A 75 -7.48 -12.02 19.05
N GLU A 76 -8.74 -12.38 18.79
CA GLU A 76 -9.30 -12.41 17.43
C GLU A 76 -9.36 -11.01 16.81
N LEU A 77 -9.80 -10.01 17.56
CA LEU A 77 -9.79 -8.62 17.08
C LEU A 77 -8.38 -8.10 16.85
N ARG A 78 -7.41 -8.51 17.68
CA ARG A 78 -5.99 -8.19 17.48
C ARG A 78 -5.48 -8.80 16.18
N TYR A 79 -5.80 -10.06 15.92
CA TYR A 79 -5.43 -10.76 14.69
C TYR A 79 -5.99 -10.02 13.46
N LYS A 80 -7.30 -9.71 13.45
CA LYS A 80 -7.93 -8.95 12.36
C LYS A 80 -7.27 -7.59 12.11
N ARG A 81 -6.95 -6.86 13.18
CA ARG A 81 -6.22 -5.59 13.09
C ARG A 81 -4.85 -5.78 12.44
N ASP A 82 -4.09 -6.78 12.88
CA ASP A 82 -2.72 -7.03 12.40
C ASP A 82 -2.72 -7.49 10.94
N VAL A 83 -3.69 -8.32 10.53
CA VAL A 83 -3.91 -8.68 9.13
C VAL A 83 -4.25 -7.44 8.29
N ALA A 84 -5.21 -6.62 8.75
CA ALA A 84 -5.60 -5.40 8.03
C ALA A 84 -4.42 -4.44 7.85
N ARG A 85 -3.57 -4.31 8.89
CA ARG A 85 -2.33 -3.54 8.81
C ARG A 85 -1.37 -4.13 7.78
N GLY A 86 -1.11 -5.44 7.81
CA GLY A 86 -0.21 -6.09 6.88
C GLY A 86 -0.63 -5.92 5.43
N VAL A 87 -1.94 -6.04 5.14
CA VAL A 87 -2.49 -5.81 3.80
C VAL A 87 -2.35 -4.35 3.37
N MET A 88 -2.65 -3.40 4.27
CA MET A 88 -2.47 -1.96 4.01
C MET A 88 -1.00 -1.61 3.73
N ASP A 89 -0.07 -2.15 4.53
CA ASP A 89 1.37 -1.92 4.36
C ASP A 89 1.87 -2.53 3.03
N ALA A 90 1.41 -3.73 2.65
CA ALA A 90 1.74 -4.33 1.35
C ALA A 90 1.21 -3.51 0.17
N CYS A 91 -0.02 -2.98 0.27
CA CYS A 91 -0.58 -2.08 -0.75
C CYS A 91 0.25 -0.80 -0.89
N ARG A 92 0.71 -0.23 0.25
CA ARG A 92 1.58 0.95 0.26
C ARG A 92 2.91 0.69 -0.45
N GLU A 93 3.54 -0.46 -0.23
CA GLU A 93 4.77 -0.82 -0.96
C GLU A 93 4.49 -0.98 -2.45
N SER A 94 3.39 -1.63 -2.83
CA SER A 94 2.99 -1.74 -4.24
C SER A 94 2.81 -0.38 -4.92
N ILE A 95 2.23 0.61 -4.22
CA ILE A 95 2.12 1.99 -4.71
C ILE A 95 3.50 2.61 -4.97
N LYS A 96 4.48 2.38 -4.08
CA LYS A 96 5.85 2.87 -4.27
C LYS A 96 6.51 2.23 -5.49
N ASP A 97 6.32 0.92 -5.68
CA ASP A 97 6.86 0.20 -6.83
C ASP A 97 6.29 0.73 -8.14
N ILE A 98 4.98 1.01 -8.19
CA ILE A 98 4.33 1.60 -9.36
C ILE A 98 4.89 2.99 -9.66
N ARG A 99 5.11 3.81 -8.62
CA ARG A 99 5.75 5.14 -8.78
C ARG A 99 7.17 5.02 -9.35
N SER A 100 7.97 4.10 -8.81
CA SER A 100 9.32 3.83 -9.32
C SER A 100 9.32 3.38 -10.79
N ALA A 101 8.34 2.55 -11.18
CA ALA A 101 8.17 2.15 -12.57
C ALA A 101 7.81 3.36 -13.47
N ILE A 102 6.92 4.25 -13.03
CA ILE A 102 6.58 5.49 -13.75
C ILE A 102 7.83 6.36 -13.96
N ASP A 103 8.68 6.50 -12.94
CA ASP A 103 9.91 7.27 -13.06
C ASP A 103 10.89 6.63 -14.04
N SER A 104 10.96 5.29 -14.08
CA SER A 104 11.75 4.56 -15.08
C SER A 104 11.24 4.83 -16.51
N TYR A 105 9.92 4.84 -16.75
CA TYR A 105 9.35 5.21 -18.04
C TYR A 105 9.68 6.66 -18.44
N ARG A 106 9.66 7.60 -17.49
CA ARG A 106 10.05 9.00 -17.73
C ARG A 106 11.51 9.13 -18.15
N SER A 107 12.41 8.42 -17.47
CA SER A 107 13.83 8.38 -17.82
C SER A 107 14.06 7.83 -19.23
N LEU A 108 13.40 6.72 -19.58
CA LEU A 108 13.47 6.13 -20.92
C LEU A 108 12.95 7.09 -22.01
N LEU A 109 11.80 7.73 -21.78
CA LEU A 109 11.25 8.72 -22.71
C LEU A 109 12.17 9.92 -22.91
N THR A 110 12.86 10.35 -21.84
CA THR A 110 13.82 11.44 -21.90
C THR A 110 15.03 11.04 -22.74
N TRP A 111 15.55 9.82 -22.54
CA TRP A 111 16.66 9.27 -23.30
C TRP A 111 16.34 9.16 -24.80
N GLU A 112 15.20 8.56 -25.15
CA GLU A 112 14.71 8.45 -26.54
C GLU A 112 14.55 9.82 -27.22
N ARG A 113 14.09 10.82 -26.46
CA ARG A 113 13.95 12.19 -26.96
C ARG A 113 15.30 12.83 -27.28
N GLU A 114 16.29 12.66 -26.40
CA GLU A 114 17.65 13.19 -26.61
C GLU A 114 18.37 12.46 -27.75
N GLU A 115 18.21 11.14 -27.87
CA GLU A 115 18.79 10.37 -28.99
C GLU A 115 18.27 10.87 -30.35
N LYS A 116 16.96 11.13 -30.46
CA LYS A 116 16.36 11.73 -31.66
C LYS A 116 16.83 13.15 -31.93
N ARG A 117 17.14 13.92 -30.89
CA ARG A 117 17.70 15.27 -31.01
C ARG A 117 19.14 15.27 -31.53
N LEU A 118 19.93 14.26 -31.16
CA LEU A 118 21.33 14.12 -31.55
C LEU A 118 21.53 13.49 -32.93
N THR A 119 20.48 12.93 -33.53
CA THR A 119 20.51 12.32 -34.88
C THR A 119 19.57 13.04 -35.87
N PRO A 120 19.71 14.35 -36.17
CA PRO A 120 18.75 15.05 -37.02
C PRO A 120 18.78 14.63 -38.50
N ASN A 121 19.83 13.93 -38.97
CA ASN A 121 20.12 13.84 -40.41
C ASN A 121 20.80 12.52 -40.83
N GLN A 122 20.03 11.43 -40.90
CA GLN A 122 20.41 10.22 -41.66
C GLN A 122 19.32 9.77 -42.65
N GLU A 123 18.40 10.66 -43.00
CA GLU A 123 17.42 10.45 -44.08
C GLU A 123 17.48 11.64 -45.04
N ALA A 124 18.54 11.70 -45.84
CA ALA A 124 18.65 12.47 -47.09
C ALA A 124 19.42 11.63 -48.10
#